data_AF-A0A3D3G0X1-F1
#
_entry.id   AF-A0A3D3G0X1-F1
#
_cell.length_a   1.000
_cell.length_b   1.000
_cell.length_c   1.000
_cell.angle_alpha   90.00
_cell.angle_beta   90.00
_cell.angle_gamma   90.00
#
_symmetry.space_group_name_H-M   'P 1'
#
loop_
_entity.id
_entity.type
_entity.pdbx_description
1 polymer ?
#
loop_
_entity_poly.entity_id
_entity_poly.type
_entity_poly.pdbx_seq_one_letter_code
_entity_poly.pdbx_strand_id
1 'polypeptide(L)'
;KLDKEKAEKMAKKLEKRGSFNFEDMLMQFEQMSKMGGMMGFLDKLPGMSNSGIQQALEQANPEKQVKKMEAIIQSMTVKERRNPDLINPSRKKRIAAGCGMDVSEVNKLIKQHAQMAKMMKKFSNPAGMSKMMRSLGNLQKQFGGGGGAGPLFGGNDPQKKP
;
A
#
# COMPACT_ATOMS: atom_id res chain seq x y z
N LYS A 1 11.82 22.99 -10.55
CA LYS A 1 13.20 22.48 -10.31
C LYS A 1 13.37 22.00 -8.86
N LEU A 2 12.82 22.70 -7.87
CA LEU A 2 12.79 22.31 -6.44
C LEU A 2 12.16 20.93 -6.13
N ASP A 3 11.18 20.46 -6.91
CA ASP A 3 10.53 19.16 -6.66
C ASP A 3 11.37 17.95 -7.07
N LYS A 4 12.23 18.08 -8.09
CA LYS A 4 13.11 16.98 -8.52
C LYS A 4 14.19 16.69 -7.49
N GLU A 5 14.77 17.74 -6.90
CA GLU A 5 15.84 17.61 -5.92
C GLU A 5 15.32 17.04 -4.58
N LYS A 6 14.09 17.42 -4.18
CA LYS A 6 13.39 16.81 -3.05
C LYS A 6 13.04 15.35 -3.33
N ALA A 7 12.51 15.04 -4.51
CA ALA A 7 12.18 13.67 -4.93
C ALA A 7 13.42 12.77 -4.97
N GLU A 8 14.56 13.27 -5.46
CA GLU A 8 15.83 12.54 -5.49
C GLU A 8 16.42 12.32 -4.10
N LYS A 9 16.36 13.31 -3.20
CA LYS A 9 16.77 13.12 -1.79
C LYS A 9 15.87 12.12 -1.07
N MET A 10 14.57 12.14 -1.35
CA MET A 10 13.59 11.21 -0.77
C MET A 10 13.80 9.79 -1.32
N ALA A 11 13.99 9.64 -2.63
CA ALA A 11 14.33 8.39 -3.29
C ALA A 11 15.65 7.82 -2.75
N LYS A 12 16.72 8.64 -2.65
CA LYS A 12 17.99 8.21 -2.05
C LYS A 12 17.86 7.84 -0.57
N LYS A 13 16.98 8.50 0.20
CA LYS A 13 16.73 8.16 1.61
C LYS A 13 15.93 6.87 1.76
N LEU A 14 15.05 6.57 0.80
CA LEU A 14 14.29 5.32 0.70
C LEU A 14 15.17 4.16 0.19
N GLU A 15 16.00 4.38 -0.83
CA GLU A 15 17.01 3.43 -1.31
C GLU A 15 18.05 3.11 -0.24
N LYS A 16 18.52 4.13 0.52
CA LYS A 16 19.46 3.94 1.64
C LYS A 16 18.85 3.20 2.84
N ARG A 17 17.53 3.19 3.00
CA ARG A 17 16.85 2.42 4.07
C ARG A 17 16.72 0.93 3.77
N GLY A 18 17.10 0.49 2.57
CA GLY A 18 16.99 -0.91 2.16
C GLY A 18 15.55 -1.31 1.82
N SER A 19 15.37 -2.59 1.51
CA SER A 19 14.04 -3.18 1.28
C SER A 19 13.22 -3.10 2.56
N PHE A 20 11.99 -2.59 2.47
CA PHE A 20 11.01 -2.63 3.55
C PHE A 20 10.97 -4.04 4.17
N ASN A 21 11.28 -4.11 5.46
CA ASN A 21 11.42 -5.37 6.20
C ASN A 21 10.41 -5.45 7.36
N PHE A 22 10.41 -6.55 8.13
CA PHE A 22 9.45 -6.71 9.23
C PHE A 22 9.72 -5.78 10.43
N GLU A 23 10.95 -5.30 10.61
CA GLU A 23 11.30 -4.30 11.64
C GLU A 23 10.67 -2.95 11.28
N ASP A 24 10.70 -2.56 10.01
CA ASP A 24 10.00 -1.37 9.52
C ASP A 24 8.49 -1.49 9.70
N MET A 25 7.92 -2.65 9.36
CA MET A 25 6.49 -2.89 9.50
C MET A 25 6.03 -2.83 10.96
N LEU A 26 6.84 -3.37 11.90
CA LEU A 26 6.57 -3.28 13.33
C LEU A 26 6.56 -1.84 13.82
N MET A 27 7.56 -1.04 13.43
CA MET A 27 7.60 0.39 13.78
C MET A 27 6.38 1.15 13.25
N GLN A 28 5.88 0.80 12.04
CA GLN A 28 4.67 1.40 11.51
C GLN A 28 3.42 1.01 12.32
N PHE A 29 3.31 -0.23 12.78
CA PHE A 29 2.21 -0.66 13.64
C PHE A 29 2.21 0.09 14.98
N GLU A 30 3.37 0.25 15.60
CA GLU A 30 3.49 1.02 16.85
C GLU A 30 3.10 2.48 16.67
N GLN A 31 3.54 3.11 15.57
CA GLN A 31 3.17 4.50 15.25
C GLN A 31 1.65 4.64 15.04
N MET A 32 1.04 3.70 14.31
CA MET A 32 -0.40 3.68 14.10
C MET A 32 -1.17 3.46 15.41
N SER A 33 -0.71 2.53 16.25
CA SER A 33 -1.29 2.28 17.57
C SER A 33 -1.27 3.54 18.45
N LYS A 34 -0.14 4.27 18.48
CA LYS A 34 0.00 5.54 19.23
C LYS A 34 -0.92 6.66 18.73
N MET A 35 -1.34 6.61 17.47
CA MET A 35 -2.25 7.60 16.88
C MET A 35 -3.74 7.28 17.07
N GLY A 36 -4.08 6.17 17.77
CA GLY A 36 -5.47 5.71 17.93
C GLY A 36 -5.89 4.66 16.90
N GLY A 37 -4.93 3.89 16.38
CA GLY A 37 -5.19 2.83 15.41
C GLY A 37 -5.53 3.36 14.01
N MET A 38 -6.13 2.50 13.18
CA MET A 38 -6.57 2.89 11.83
C MET A 38 -7.69 3.94 11.89
N MET A 39 -8.54 3.89 12.92
CA MET A 39 -9.65 4.84 13.11
C MET A 39 -9.12 6.24 13.46
N GLY A 40 -8.21 6.34 14.44
CA GLY A 40 -7.59 7.62 14.82
C GLY A 40 -6.74 8.26 13.71
N PHE A 41 -6.23 7.46 12.76
CA PHE A 41 -5.60 7.99 11.56
C PHE A 41 -6.61 8.59 10.57
N LEU A 42 -7.74 7.92 10.35
CA LEU A 42 -8.81 8.40 9.46
C LEU A 42 -9.52 9.64 10.00
N ASP A 43 -9.73 9.71 11.31
CA ASP A 43 -10.39 10.86 11.97
C ASP A 43 -9.55 12.14 11.86
N LYS A 44 -8.24 12.00 11.62
CA LYS A 44 -7.30 13.13 11.43
C LYS A 44 -7.18 13.56 9.97
N LEU A 45 -7.77 12.84 9.02
CA LEU A 45 -7.77 13.22 7.61
C LEU A 45 -8.99 14.10 7.28
N PRO A 46 -8.78 15.38 6.90
CA PRO A 46 -9.89 16.27 6.59
C PRO A 46 -10.66 15.77 5.36
N GLY A 47 -11.99 15.63 5.49
CA GLY A 47 -12.89 15.25 4.40
C GLY A 47 -13.21 13.75 4.26
N MET A 48 -12.70 12.90 5.16
CA MET A 48 -12.90 11.44 5.06
C MET A 48 -13.78 10.84 6.17
N SER A 49 -14.23 11.66 7.13
CA SER A 49 -15.00 11.25 8.32
C SER A 49 -16.40 10.68 8.03
N ASN A 50 -16.92 10.80 6.79
CA ASN A 50 -18.27 10.35 6.43
C ASN A 50 -18.29 9.33 5.28
N SER A 51 -17.14 8.74 4.95
CA SER A 51 -17.11 7.64 3.97
C SER A 51 -17.42 6.33 4.70
N GLY A 52 -18.32 5.49 4.17
CA GLY A 52 -18.68 4.17 4.73
C GLY A 52 -17.50 3.20 4.98
N ILE A 53 -16.29 3.65 4.65
CA ILE A 53 -15.00 3.10 5.05
C ILE A 53 -14.85 3.00 6.57
N GLN A 54 -15.36 3.96 7.36
CA GLN A 54 -15.30 3.88 8.83
C GLN A 54 -16.09 2.68 9.38
N GLN A 55 -17.34 2.50 8.94
CA GLN A 55 -18.17 1.35 9.34
C GLN A 55 -17.58 0.02 8.85
N ALA A 56 -17.02 -0.02 7.63
CA ALA A 56 -16.34 -1.20 7.11
C ALA A 56 -15.08 -1.55 7.94
N LEU A 57 -14.36 -0.55 8.42
CA LEU A 57 -13.19 -0.74 9.29
C LEU A 57 -13.58 -1.18 10.70
N GLU A 58 -14.63 -0.62 11.31
CA GLU A 58 -15.12 -1.10 12.59
C GLU A 58 -15.52 -2.58 12.53
N GLN A 59 -16.25 -2.99 11.49
CA GLN A 59 -16.66 -4.37 11.29
C GLN A 59 -15.48 -5.33 11.04
N ALA A 60 -14.44 -4.85 10.34
CA ALA A 60 -13.25 -5.66 10.05
C ALA A 60 -12.31 -5.85 11.26
N ASN A 61 -12.52 -5.10 12.34
CA ASN A 61 -11.72 -5.08 13.57
C ASN A 61 -10.19 -5.15 13.30
N PRO A 62 -9.65 -4.21 12.51
CA PRO A 62 -8.28 -4.22 12.03
C PRO A 62 -7.27 -4.19 13.17
N GLU A 63 -7.61 -3.62 14.32
CA GLU A 63 -6.74 -3.57 15.49
C GLU A 63 -6.39 -4.97 16.02
N LYS A 64 -7.38 -5.85 16.08
CA LYS A 64 -7.16 -7.24 16.51
C LYS A 64 -6.25 -7.96 15.53
N GLN A 65 -6.36 -7.69 14.23
CA GLN A 65 -5.47 -8.25 13.23
C GLN A 65 -4.05 -7.69 13.34
N VAL A 66 -3.90 -6.37 13.52
CA VAL A 66 -2.60 -5.72 13.72
C VAL A 66 -1.89 -6.27 14.94
N LYS A 67 -2.59 -6.42 16.08
CA LYS A 67 -2.01 -7.04 17.30
C LYS A 67 -1.53 -8.47 17.07
N LYS A 68 -2.27 -9.25 16.27
CA LYS A 68 -1.83 -10.60 15.89
C LYS A 68 -0.56 -10.57 15.04
N MET A 69 -0.51 -9.68 14.04
CA MET A 69 0.66 -9.50 13.20
C MET A 69 1.87 -9.06 14.02
N GLU A 70 1.68 -8.13 14.96
CA GLU A 70 2.68 -7.66 15.90
C GLU A 70 3.26 -8.82 16.72
N ALA A 71 2.41 -9.65 17.32
CA ALA A 71 2.84 -10.83 18.10
C ALA A 71 3.68 -11.82 17.27
N ILE A 72 3.30 -12.06 16.01
CA ILE A 72 4.08 -12.91 15.09
C ILE A 72 5.45 -12.30 14.83
N ILE A 73 5.53 -10.99 14.53
CA ILE A 73 6.81 -10.30 14.25
C ILE A 73 7.69 -10.30 15.50
N GLN A 74 7.11 -10.06 16.68
CA GLN A 74 7.82 -10.10 17.96
C GLN A 74 8.41 -11.49 18.25
N SER A 75 7.81 -12.57 17.75
CA SER A 75 8.31 -13.94 17.86
C SER A 75 9.43 -14.29 16.86
N MET A 76 9.76 -13.38 15.94
CA MET A 76 10.92 -13.50 15.06
C MET A 76 12.19 -12.98 15.74
N THR A 77 13.33 -13.53 15.35
CA THR A 77 14.65 -12.99 15.70
C THR A 77 14.96 -11.73 14.88
N VAL A 78 15.83 -10.85 15.38
CA VAL A 78 16.24 -9.61 14.68
C VAL A 78 16.78 -9.90 13.28
N LYS A 79 17.54 -10.99 13.11
CA LYS A 79 18.07 -11.41 11.80
C LYS A 79 16.95 -11.73 10.80
N GLU A 80 15.91 -12.43 11.26
CA GLU A 80 14.74 -12.76 10.43
C GLU A 80 13.87 -11.54 10.15
N ARG A 81 13.78 -10.58 11.10
CA ARG A 81 13.02 -9.35 10.88
C ARG A 81 13.63 -8.48 9.79
N ARG A 82 14.97 -8.36 9.81
CA ARG A 82 15.74 -7.57 8.83
C ARG A 82 15.85 -8.25 7.47
N ASN A 83 15.82 -9.58 7.45
CA ASN A 83 15.91 -10.35 6.23
C ASN A 83 14.76 -11.38 6.12
N PRO A 84 13.64 -10.98 5.48
CA PRO A 84 12.48 -11.83 5.26
C PRO A 84 12.78 -13.14 4.52
N ASP A 85 13.81 -13.17 3.68
CA ASP A 85 14.16 -14.34 2.86
C ASP A 85 14.70 -15.50 3.70
N LEU A 86 15.13 -15.24 4.94
CA LEU A 86 15.60 -16.27 5.86
C LEU A 86 14.46 -17.15 6.39
N ILE A 87 13.19 -16.77 6.24
CA ILE A 87 12.04 -17.46 6.84
C ILE A 87 11.68 -18.73 6.07
N ASN A 88 12.37 -19.81 6.41
CA ASN A 88 12.12 -21.16 5.91
C ASN A 88 10.99 -21.88 6.69
N PRO A 89 10.51 -23.06 6.23
CA PRO A 89 9.40 -23.78 6.89
C PRO A 89 9.67 -24.13 8.36
N SER A 90 10.91 -24.47 8.72
CA SER A 90 11.29 -24.77 10.11
C SER A 90 11.13 -23.53 11.00
N ARG A 91 11.60 -22.37 10.55
CA ARG A 91 11.46 -21.10 11.27
C ARG A 91 9.99 -20.69 11.40
N LYS A 92 9.16 -20.89 10.36
CA LYS A 92 7.73 -20.61 10.43
C LYS A 92 7.04 -21.40 11.55
N LYS A 93 7.36 -22.70 11.69
CA LYS A 93 6.84 -23.53 12.80
C LYS A 93 7.26 -22.99 14.16
N ARG A 94 8.54 -22.61 14.31
CA ARG A 94 9.05 -22.02 15.56
C ARG A 94 8.36 -20.70 15.90
N ILE A 95 8.22 -19.80 14.92
CA ILE A 95 7.55 -18.49 15.11
C ILE A 95 6.09 -18.70 15.52
N ALA A 96 5.38 -19.58 14.80
CA ALA A 96 3.99 -19.93 15.06
C ALA A 96 3.80 -20.46 16.50
N ALA A 97 4.66 -21.40 16.93
CA ALA A 97 4.65 -21.89 18.31
C ALA A 97 4.98 -20.80 19.35
N GLY A 98 5.89 -19.89 19.02
CA GLY A 98 6.30 -18.79 19.91
C GLY A 98 5.20 -17.76 20.19
N CYS A 99 4.30 -17.52 19.25
CA CYS A 99 3.14 -16.63 19.42
C CYS A 99 1.81 -17.36 19.67
N GLY A 100 1.81 -18.69 19.77
CA GLY A 100 0.59 -19.49 19.96
C GLY A 100 -0.37 -19.43 18.77
N MET A 101 0.15 -19.34 17.54
CA MET A 101 -0.62 -19.24 16.30
C MET A 101 -0.32 -20.38 15.35
N ASP A 102 -1.15 -20.51 14.32
CA ASP A 102 -0.92 -21.45 13.23
C ASP A 102 0.14 -20.96 12.24
N VAL A 103 0.81 -21.91 11.60
CA VAL A 103 1.76 -21.64 10.50
C VAL A 103 1.07 -20.92 9.33
N SER A 104 -0.24 -21.10 9.16
CA SER A 104 -1.05 -20.40 8.15
C SER A 104 -1.09 -18.88 8.40
N GLU A 105 -1.18 -18.44 9.66
CA GLU A 105 -1.16 -17.02 10.04
C GLU A 105 0.21 -16.39 9.73
N VAL A 106 1.29 -17.12 10.03
CA VAL A 106 2.65 -16.69 9.66
C VAL A 106 2.79 -16.54 8.14
N ASN A 107 2.23 -17.46 7.36
CA ASN A 107 2.24 -17.37 5.90
C ASN A 107 1.43 -16.17 5.37
N LYS A 108 0.29 -15.85 5.99
CA LYS A 108 -0.51 -14.67 5.64
C LYS A 108 0.29 -13.40 5.88
N LEU A 109 0.94 -13.27 7.04
CA LEU A 109 1.80 -12.14 7.36
C LEU A 109 2.92 -11.95 6.33
N ILE A 110 3.62 -13.03 5.97
CA ILE A 110 4.71 -12.97 4.97
C ILE A 110 4.19 -12.46 3.62
N LYS A 111 3.00 -12.92 3.19
CA LYS A 111 2.37 -12.45 1.94
C LYS A 111 2.01 -10.97 2.01
N GLN A 112 1.40 -10.53 3.12
CA GLN A 112 1.03 -9.13 3.33
C GLN A 112 2.26 -8.22 3.33
N HIS A 113 3.32 -8.63 4.04
CA HIS A 113 4.60 -7.93 4.02
C HIS A 113 5.18 -7.85 2.61
N ALA A 114 5.19 -8.95 1.84
CA ALA A 114 5.70 -8.95 0.47
C ALA A 114 4.92 -8.01 -0.46
N GLN A 115 3.59 -7.92 -0.28
CA GLN A 115 2.75 -6.97 -1.02
C GLN A 115 3.08 -5.52 -0.66
N MET A 116 3.19 -5.21 0.63
CA MET A 116 3.57 -3.88 1.11
C MET A 116 4.98 -3.50 0.65
N ALA A 117 5.95 -4.41 0.77
CA ALA A 117 7.31 -4.21 0.29
C ALA A 117 7.35 -3.93 -1.21
N LYS A 118 6.56 -4.67 -2.01
CA LYS A 118 6.44 -4.43 -3.45
C LYS A 118 5.83 -3.07 -3.76
N MET A 119 4.83 -2.65 -3.00
CA MET A 119 4.20 -1.33 -3.14
C MET A 119 5.19 -0.23 -2.76
N MET A 120 5.83 -0.31 -1.59
CA MET A 120 6.87 0.62 -1.13
C MET A 120 8.00 0.72 -2.16
N LYS A 121 8.45 -0.41 -2.73
CA LYS A 121 9.47 -0.41 -3.79
C LYS A 121 9.00 0.37 -5.02
N LYS A 122 7.74 0.20 -5.45
CA LYS A 122 7.17 0.95 -6.58
C LYS A 122 7.07 2.46 -6.31
N PHE A 123 6.75 2.86 -5.08
CA PHE A 123 6.70 4.27 -4.68
C PHE A 123 8.08 4.90 -4.47
N SER A 124 9.02 4.13 -3.93
CA SER A 124 10.41 4.59 -3.72
C SER A 124 11.19 4.76 -5.01
N ASN A 125 10.78 4.08 -6.09
CA ASN A 125 11.42 4.19 -7.39
C ASN A 125 10.82 5.37 -8.19
N PRO A 126 11.58 6.44 -8.49
CA PRO A 126 11.13 7.58 -9.28
C PRO A 126 10.58 7.17 -10.65
N ALA A 127 11.10 6.10 -11.25
CA ALA A 127 10.60 5.57 -12.52
C ALA A 127 9.21 4.94 -12.39
N GLY A 128 8.91 4.30 -11.24
CA GLY A 128 7.60 3.75 -10.92
C GLY A 128 6.54 4.84 -10.76
N MET A 129 6.89 5.89 -10.00
CA MET A 129 6.03 7.07 -9.82
C MET A 129 5.82 7.82 -11.15
N SER A 130 6.86 8.00 -11.96
CA SER A 130 6.75 8.64 -13.27
C SER A 130 5.90 7.82 -14.26
N LYS A 131 5.94 6.48 -14.19
CA LYS A 131 5.08 5.61 -15.01
C LYS A 131 3.62 5.66 -14.57
N MET A 132 3.37 5.72 -13.26
CA MET A 132 2.03 5.92 -12.70
C MET A 132 1.46 7.30 -13.06
N MET A 133 2.27 8.36 -12.94
CA MET A 133 1.86 9.72 -13.29
C MET A 133 1.59 9.88 -14.80
N ARG A 134 2.37 9.19 -15.66
CA ARG A 134 2.08 9.09 -17.09
C ARG A 134 0.81 8.29 -17.38
N SER A 135 0.58 7.20 -16.64
CA SER A 135 -0.66 6.42 -16.76
C SER A 135 -1.89 7.23 -16.34
N LEU A 136 -1.78 8.03 -15.27
CA LEU A 136 -2.83 8.94 -14.81
C LEU A 136 -3.03 10.09 -15.80
N GLY A 137 -1.96 10.66 -16.33
CA GLY A 137 -2.01 11.71 -17.36
C GLY A 137 -2.67 11.23 -18.65
N ASN A 138 -2.44 9.98 -19.06
CA ASN A 138 -3.12 9.39 -20.21
C ASN A 138 -4.60 9.11 -19.93
N LEU A 139 -4.95 8.65 -18.73
CA LEU A 139 -6.34 8.48 -18.30
C LEU A 139 -7.09 9.82 -18.22
N GLN A 140 -6.44 10.87 -17.72
CA GLN A 140 -6.99 12.22 -17.70
C GLN A 140 -7.14 12.80 -19.11
N LYS A 141 -6.25 12.46 -20.06
CA LYS A 141 -6.43 12.79 -21.49
C LYS A 141 -7.62 12.05 -22.11
N GLN A 142 -7.91 10.84 -21.64
CA GLN A 142 -9.01 10.01 -22.14
C GLN A 142 -10.35 10.34 -21.48
N PHE A 143 -10.36 10.90 -20.26
CA PHE A 143 -11.58 11.12 -19.47
C PHE A 143 -11.83 12.57 -19.00
N GLY A 144 -10.87 13.49 -19.11
CA GLY A 144 -10.94 14.79 -18.41
C GLY A 144 -10.27 15.98 -19.09
N GLY A 145 -9.99 15.91 -20.40
CA GLY A 145 -9.60 17.08 -21.20
C GLY A 145 -10.77 17.56 -22.04
N GLY A 146 -11.71 18.29 -21.44
CA GLY A 146 -12.83 18.89 -22.15
C GLY A 146 -12.44 20.06 -23.06
N GLY A 147 -13.29 20.31 -24.06
CA GLY A 147 -13.54 21.64 -24.62
C GLY A 147 -12.59 22.13 -25.71
N GLY A 148 -12.99 21.95 -26.97
CA GLY A 148 -12.33 22.61 -28.11
C GLY A 148 -12.80 22.13 -29.48
N ALA A 149 -14.00 22.56 -29.88
CA ALA A 149 -14.49 22.74 -31.26
C ALA A 149 -14.31 21.61 -32.31
N GLY A 150 -15.45 21.04 -32.73
CA GLY A 150 -15.57 20.39 -34.05
C GLY A 150 -16.82 19.53 -34.17
N PRO A 151 -17.82 19.89 -35.00
CA PRO A 151 -18.92 18.99 -35.31
C PRO A 151 -18.40 17.94 -36.30
N LEU A 152 -18.13 16.73 -35.82
CA LEU A 152 -17.80 15.58 -36.67
C LEU A 152 -18.83 14.46 -36.51
N PHE A 153 -20.11 14.83 -36.44
CA PHE A 153 -21.18 13.94 -36.90
C PHE A 153 -21.41 14.23 -38.38
N GLY A 154 -20.52 13.68 -39.19
CA GLY A 154 -20.66 13.60 -40.64
C GLY A 154 -21.80 12.66 -40.99
N GLY A 155 -22.56 13.07 -42.01
CA GLY A 155 -23.84 12.51 -42.42
C GLY A 155 -23.86 11.01 -42.63
N ASN A 156 -24.99 10.42 -42.24
CA ASN A 156 -25.49 9.22 -42.88
C ASN A 156 -26.91 9.54 -43.33
N ASP A 157 -27.04 9.95 -44.60
CA ASP A 157 -28.31 9.93 -45.31
C ASP A 157 -28.75 8.47 -45.49
N PRO A 158 -30.01 8.13 -45.21
CA PRO A 158 -30.67 7.03 -45.88
C PRO A 158 -31.93 7.57 -46.55
N GLN A 159 -31.81 8.05 -47.79
CA GLN A 159 -32.96 8.06 -48.68
C GLN A 159 -33.27 6.62 -49.10
N LYS A 160 -34.29 6.05 -48.45
CA LYS A 160 -35.26 5.18 -49.10
C LYS A 160 -36.60 5.27 -48.35
N LYS A 161 -37.46 6.15 -48.86
CA LYS A 161 -38.92 6.07 -48.73
C LYS A 161 -39.40 4.78 -49.44
N PRO A 162 -40.61 4.26 -49.12
CA PRO A 162 -41.10 2.99 -49.68
C PRO A 162 -41.07 2.97 -51.21
#